data_AF-A0A285UK18-F1
#
_entry.id   AF-A0A285UK18-F1
#
_cell.length_a   1.000
_cell.length_b   1.000
_cell.length_c   1.000
_cell.angle_alpha   90.00
_cell.angle_beta   90.00
_cell.angle_gamma   90.00
#
_symmetry.space_group_name_H-M   'P 1'
#
loop_
_entity.id
_entity.type
_entity.pdbx_description
1 polymer ?
#
loop_
_entity_poly.entity_id
_entity_poly.type
_entity_poly.pdbx_seq_one_letter_code
_entity_poly.pdbx_strand_id
1 'polypeptide(L)'
;MANATAISALPPPAGRSFCFPETETFVARFLLTVRAKLEGRNIDPRQTTILILSLLSLTGAGLPKNGPLPLPRPDATASQQTEAAEKSAPREMQGPPAPTEEKKKKEEAKEPPRPLEREDDETLAACLGELKAAGAIVKEIAPIDPQNGCGIARPVELSRLSADIALEPKATLRCETALQLQRWSQEALVPAVKAAMPDKKLTGLEQASAYVCRNRNNASNGKVSEHAFGNAVDIAAFTFSDGSRLDIAPREKDSTVEGALQRAAVATACLYFTTVLDPGSDAAHETHLHLDVIKRKNGYRYCW
;
A
#
# COMPACT_ATOMS: atom_id res chain seq x y z
N MET A 1 -35.32 32.96 61.78
CA MET A 1 -34.16 32.47 62.56
C MET A 1 -33.57 31.32 61.76
N ALA A 2 -32.73 31.57 60.75
CA ALA A 2 -31.29 31.86 60.83
C ALA A 2 -30.50 30.70 61.49
N ASN A 3 -29.90 29.83 60.66
CA ASN A 3 -28.45 29.67 60.64
C ASN A 3 -28.00 28.82 59.44
N ALA A 4 -27.32 29.48 58.51
CA ALA A 4 -26.53 28.88 57.47
C ALA A 4 -25.13 28.62 58.05
N THR A 5 -24.69 27.37 58.08
CA THR A 5 -23.32 27.01 58.44
C THR A 5 -22.48 27.00 57.17
N ALA A 6 -21.61 27.99 57.03
CA ALA A 6 -20.67 28.11 55.93
C ALA A 6 -19.56 27.05 56.06
N ILE A 7 -19.39 26.22 55.03
CA ILE A 7 -18.16 25.43 54.83
C ILE A 7 -17.30 26.22 53.85
N SER A 8 -16.16 26.68 54.36
CA SER A 8 -15.15 27.43 53.61
C SER A 8 -14.53 26.56 52.51
N ALA A 9 -14.77 26.90 51.25
CA ALA A 9 -14.06 26.33 50.12
C ALA A 9 -12.63 26.91 50.07
N LEU A 10 -11.63 26.04 50.07
CA LEU A 10 -10.23 26.39 49.82
C LEU A 10 -10.08 26.91 48.37
N PRO A 11 -9.28 27.96 48.12
CA PRO A 11 -9.04 28.42 46.76
C PRO A 11 -8.19 27.41 45.97
N PRO A 12 -8.41 27.26 44.66
CA PRO A 12 -7.58 26.40 43.81
C PRO A 12 -6.14 26.94 43.72
N PRO A 13 -5.13 26.08 43.57
CA PRO A 13 -3.75 26.52 43.39
C PRO A 13 -3.62 27.31 42.08
N ALA A 14 -2.94 28.45 42.15
CA ALA A 14 -2.62 29.31 41.02
C ALA A 14 -1.91 28.51 39.93
N GLY A 15 -2.62 28.25 38.82
CA GLY A 15 -2.02 27.76 37.59
C GLY A 15 -1.06 28.82 37.06
N ARG A 16 0.23 28.47 37.01
CA ARG A 16 1.22 29.26 36.28
C ARG A 16 0.84 29.25 34.80
N SER A 17 0.36 30.39 34.31
CA SER A 17 0.34 30.67 32.88
C SER A 17 1.77 30.60 32.35
N PHE A 18 2.12 29.50 31.71
CA PHE A 18 3.25 29.50 30.79
C PHE A 18 2.83 30.35 29.59
N CYS A 19 3.28 31.61 29.57
CA CYS A 19 3.40 32.35 28.33
C CYS A 19 4.38 31.58 27.44
N PHE A 20 3.87 30.88 26.43
CA PHE A 20 4.68 30.53 25.27
C PHE A 20 5.02 31.84 24.55
N PRO A 21 6.31 32.19 24.37
CA PRO A 21 6.66 33.25 23.45
C PRO A 21 6.31 32.80 22.03
N GLU A 22 5.69 33.71 21.29
CA GLU A 22 5.25 33.62 19.91
C GLU A 22 6.24 32.87 19.00
N THR A 23 5.88 31.66 18.57
CA THR A 23 6.62 30.89 17.55
C THR A 23 6.51 31.53 16.16
N GLU A 24 5.50 32.38 15.93
CA GLU A 24 5.28 33.09 14.68
C GLU A 24 6.39 34.10 14.36
N THR A 25 6.98 34.73 15.38
CA THR A 25 8.04 35.74 15.21
C THR A 25 9.38 35.11 14.79
N PHE A 26 9.58 33.83 15.09
CA PHE A 26 10.82 33.09 14.80
C PHE A 26 10.88 32.63 13.33
N VAL A 27 9.79 32.06 12.82
CA VAL A 27 9.71 31.61 11.41
C VAL A 27 9.75 32.81 10.47
N ALA A 28 9.07 33.91 10.82
CA ALA A 28 9.10 35.14 10.03
C ALA A 28 10.52 35.73 9.94
N ARG A 29 11.27 35.76 11.06
CA ARG A 29 12.68 36.22 11.07
C ARG A 29 13.62 35.28 10.31
N PHE A 30 13.41 33.97 10.37
CA PHE A 30 14.19 33.00 9.61
C PHE A 30 13.98 33.21 8.10
N LEU A 31 12.74 33.32 7.64
CA LEU A 31 12.41 33.52 6.23
C LEU A 31 12.92 34.86 5.68
N LEU A 32 12.83 35.95 6.46
CA LEU A 32 13.40 37.26 6.10
C LEU A 32 14.92 37.21 5.93
N THR A 33 15.61 36.42 6.75
CA THR A 33 17.07 36.30 6.72
C THR A 33 17.56 35.40 5.59
N VAL A 34 16.86 34.29 5.33
CA VAL A 34 17.10 33.43 4.16
C VAL A 34 16.88 34.23 2.88
N ARG A 35 15.82 35.05 2.82
CA ARG A 35 15.56 35.96 1.70
C ARG A 35 16.67 37.00 1.52
N ALA A 36 17.15 37.62 2.60
CA ALA A 36 18.27 38.58 2.53
C ALA A 36 19.60 37.95 2.07
N LYS A 37 19.84 36.66 2.38
CA LYS A 37 21.01 35.91 1.91
C LYS A 37 20.92 35.56 0.42
N LEU A 38 19.73 35.22 -0.07
CA LEU A 38 19.47 34.97 -1.50
C LEU A 38 19.54 36.27 -2.32
N GLU A 39 19.25 37.42 -1.71
CA GLU A 39 19.29 38.76 -2.33
C GLU A 39 20.65 39.48 -2.17
N GLY A 40 21.69 38.82 -1.65
CA GLY A 40 23.07 39.33 -1.67
C GLY A 40 23.36 40.55 -0.78
N ARG A 41 22.56 40.80 0.27
CA ARG A 41 22.80 41.92 1.20
C ARG A 41 23.72 41.53 2.37
N ASN A 42 24.59 42.46 2.78
CA ASN A 42 25.54 42.28 3.89
C ASN A 42 24.80 42.10 5.24
N ILE A 43 25.12 41.01 5.94
CA ILE A 43 24.54 40.64 7.24
C ILE A 43 25.46 41.15 8.36
N ASP A 44 24.87 41.76 9.39
CA ASP A 44 25.55 42.31 10.58
C ASP A 44 26.34 41.22 11.34
N PRO A 45 27.63 41.45 11.67
CA PRO A 45 28.48 40.50 12.38
C PRO A 45 27.97 40.04 13.76
N ARG A 46 27.02 40.76 14.37
CA ARG A 46 26.38 40.34 15.64
C ARG A 46 25.36 39.21 15.46
N GLN A 47 24.82 38.99 14.26
CA GLN A 47 23.88 37.89 13.99
C GLN A 47 24.58 36.56 13.71
N THR A 48 25.86 36.60 13.32
CA THR A 48 26.66 35.41 12.99
C THR A 48 27.02 34.57 14.22
N THR A 49 27.11 35.19 15.40
CA THR A 49 27.51 34.50 16.65
C THR A 49 26.41 33.56 17.18
N ILE A 50 25.14 33.82 16.88
CA ILE A 50 24.01 32.97 17.30
C ILE A 50 23.96 31.67 16.47
N LEU A 51 24.48 31.68 15.24
CA LEU A 51 24.49 30.52 14.36
C LEU A 51 25.53 29.46 14.76
N ILE A 52 26.65 29.87 15.39
CA ILE A 52 27.72 28.93 15.77
C ILE A 52 27.38 28.17 17.06
N LEU A 53 26.59 28.77 17.97
CA LEU A 53 26.14 28.08 19.19
C LEU A 53 24.98 27.09 18.95
N SER A 54 24.26 27.19 17.83
CA SER A 54 23.12 26.30 17.51
C SER A 54 23.51 25.05 16.71
N LEU A 55 24.76 24.94 16.24
CA LEU A 55 25.29 23.75 15.54
C LEU A 55 25.93 22.69 16.45
N LEU A 56 26.02 22.90 17.77
CA LEU A 56 26.65 21.95 18.71
C LEU A 56 25.67 21.13 19.58
N SER A 57 24.38 21.07 19.23
CA SER A 57 23.39 20.33 20.05
C SER A 57 22.64 19.19 19.33
N LEU A 58 23.10 18.74 18.16
CA LEU A 58 22.46 17.64 17.41
C LEU A 58 23.36 16.39 17.22
N THR A 59 24.18 16.05 18.21
CA THR A 59 24.84 14.73 18.26
C THR A 59 24.31 13.94 19.44
N GLY A 60 23.28 13.13 19.21
CA GLY A 60 22.70 12.32 20.28
C GLY A 60 21.47 11.49 19.93
N ALA A 61 21.34 10.99 18.70
CA ALA A 61 20.39 9.92 18.41
C ALA A 61 21.07 8.91 17.47
N GLY A 62 21.80 7.97 18.06
CA GLY A 62 22.29 6.81 17.31
C GLY A 62 21.12 5.89 16.97
N LEU A 63 20.96 5.58 15.69
CA LEU A 63 20.09 4.49 15.24
C LEU A 63 20.59 3.16 15.85
N PRO A 64 19.71 2.28 16.34
CA PRO A 64 20.12 0.95 16.76
C PRO A 64 20.74 0.23 15.57
N LYS A 65 21.93 -0.38 15.75
CA LYS A 65 22.65 -1.10 14.68
C LYS A 65 21.84 -2.25 14.06
N ASN A 66 20.81 -2.74 14.76
CA ASN A 66 19.90 -3.77 14.28
C ASN A 66 18.46 -3.27 14.43
N GLY A 67 17.75 -3.12 13.31
CA GLY A 67 16.29 -2.98 13.31
C GLY A 67 15.62 -4.32 13.69
N PRO A 68 14.35 -4.30 14.12
CA PRO A 68 13.62 -5.54 14.40
C PRO A 68 13.54 -6.38 13.12
N LEU A 69 14.13 -7.57 13.18
CA LEU A 69 14.05 -8.54 12.09
C LEU A 69 12.61 -9.09 12.00
N PRO A 70 12.08 -9.29 10.79
CA PRO A 70 10.80 -9.98 10.63
C PRO A 70 10.92 -11.38 11.23
N LEU A 71 9.87 -11.81 11.94
CA LEU A 71 9.81 -13.15 12.50
C LEU A 71 9.89 -14.19 11.37
N PRO A 72 10.66 -15.27 11.54
CA PRO A 72 10.72 -16.33 10.54
C PRO A 72 9.35 -16.96 10.35
N ARG A 73 9.04 -17.29 9.09
CA ARG A 73 7.85 -18.04 8.69
C ARG A 73 7.87 -19.39 9.44
N PRO A 74 6.75 -19.84 10.05
CA PRO A 74 6.73 -21.16 10.66
C PRO A 74 7.00 -22.23 9.60
N ASP A 75 8.02 -23.05 9.85
CA ASP A 75 8.40 -24.14 8.96
C ASP A 75 7.27 -25.16 8.84
N ALA A 76 6.85 -25.43 7.61
CA ALA A 76 5.95 -26.52 7.27
C ALA A 76 6.71 -27.86 7.28
N THR A 77 7.29 -28.24 8.43
CA THR A 77 7.89 -29.58 8.58
C THR A 77 7.86 -30.02 10.04
N ALA A 78 6.67 -30.39 10.51
CA ALA A 78 6.51 -31.22 11.69
C ALA A 78 5.23 -32.05 11.57
N SER A 79 5.26 -33.06 10.71
CA SER A 79 4.37 -34.22 10.88
C SER A 79 4.89 -35.42 10.08
N GLN A 80 5.91 -36.08 10.61
CA GLN A 80 6.39 -37.44 10.29
C GLN A 80 7.55 -37.67 11.29
N GLN A 81 7.62 -38.67 12.17
CA GLN A 81 7.04 -40.01 12.32
C GLN A 81 6.77 -40.24 13.83
N THR A 82 5.88 -41.16 14.24
CA THR A 82 6.18 -42.58 14.59
C THR A 82 4.84 -43.23 15.00
N GLU A 83 4.55 -44.52 14.98
CA GLU A 83 5.15 -45.78 14.53
C GLU A 83 4.07 -46.86 14.78
N ALA A 84 4.08 -47.93 13.98
CA ALA A 84 3.06 -48.98 13.98
C ALA A 84 3.27 -50.04 15.08
N ALA A 85 2.17 -50.61 15.61
CA ALA A 85 2.15 -51.95 16.21
C ALA A 85 0.73 -52.58 16.17
N GLU A 86 0.62 -53.70 15.42
CA GLU A 86 -0.44 -54.74 15.45
C GLU A 86 -0.58 -55.36 16.87
N LYS A 87 -1.65 -56.04 17.35
CA LYS A 87 -2.71 -56.88 16.75
C LYS A 87 -3.77 -57.23 17.83
N SER A 88 -5.05 -57.31 17.49
CA SER A 88 -6.03 -58.37 17.89
C SER A 88 -7.47 -57.94 17.58
N ALA A 89 -8.28 -58.88 17.08
CA ALA A 89 -9.70 -58.72 16.70
C ALA A 89 -10.56 -59.75 17.50
N PRO A 90 -11.90 -59.85 17.33
CA PRO A 90 -12.90 -58.89 16.83
C PRO A 90 -14.09 -58.72 17.80
N ARG A 91 -14.85 -57.61 17.72
CA ARG A 91 -16.24 -57.60 18.20
C ARG A 91 -17.13 -56.74 17.30
N GLU A 92 -18.12 -57.38 16.70
CA GLU A 92 -19.23 -56.75 15.99
C GLU A 92 -20.01 -55.80 16.90
N MET A 93 -20.33 -54.61 16.40
CA MET A 93 -21.55 -53.89 16.75
C MET A 93 -21.86 -52.82 15.68
N GLN A 94 -22.78 -53.20 14.78
CA GLN A 94 -23.88 -52.42 14.21
C GLN A 94 -23.59 -50.95 13.81
N GLY A 95 -23.59 -50.71 12.50
CA GLY A 95 -23.47 -49.37 11.91
C GLY A 95 -24.70 -48.49 12.18
N PRO A 96 -24.51 -47.17 12.38
CA PRO A 96 -25.58 -46.19 12.27
C PRO A 96 -25.85 -45.84 10.79
N PRO A 97 -27.09 -45.43 10.45
CA PRO A 97 -27.57 -45.35 9.08
C PRO A 97 -26.92 -44.21 8.30
N ALA A 98 -26.91 -44.35 6.97
CA ALA A 98 -26.54 -43.31 6.03
C ALA A 98 -27.27 -42.00 6.36
N PRO A 99 -26.58 -40.84 6.36
CA PRO A 99 -27.27 -39.58 6.49
C PRO A 99 -28.15 -39.38 5.25
N THR A 100 -29.44 -39.26 5.52
CA THR A 100 -30.53 -38.94 4.60
C THR A 100 -30.15 -37.81 3.64
N GLU A 101 -30.69 -37.92 2.43
CA GLU A 101 -30.57 -37.00 1.29
C GLU A 101 -31.15 -35.58 1.53
N GLU A 102 -31.09 -35.04 2.75
CA GLU A 102 -31.59 -33.69 3.08
C GLU A 102 -30.49 -32.62 3.16
N LYS A 103 -29.23 -32.95 2.83
CA LYS A 103 -28.15 -31.95 2.71
C LYS A 103 -27.90 -31.46 1.29
N LYS A 104 -28.95 -31.41 0.46
CA LYS A 104 -28.85 -30.94 -0.93
C LYS A 104 -29.75 -29.75 -1.25
N LYS A 105 -29.79 -28.74 -0.38
CA LYS A 105 -30.05 -27.35 -0.79
C LYS A 105 -29.73 -26.35 0.32
N LYS A 106 -28.46 -26.24 0.69
CA LYS A 106 -27.99 -24.91 1.12
C LYS A 106 -27.73 -24.15 -0.17
N GLU A 107 -28.81 -23.58 -0.71
CA GLU A 107 -28.70 -22.51 -1.69
C GLU A 107 -27.75 -21.50 -1.06
N GLU A 108 -26.53 -21.46 -1.59
CA GLU A 108 -25.43 -20.66 -1.09
C GLU A 108 -25.87 -19.21 -1.22
N ALA A 109 -26.46 -18.68 -0.15
CA ALA A 109 -26.97 -17.32 -0.11
C ALA A 109 -25.77 -16.41 -0.41
N LYS A 110 -25.79 -15.78 -1.60
CA LYS A 110 -24.80 -14.80 -2.00
C LYS A 110 -24.71 -13.75 -0.90
N GLU A 111 -23.52 -13.56 -0.36
CA GLU A 111 -23.23 -12.48 0.58
C GLU A 111 -23.72 -11.16 -0.06
N PRO A 112 -24.40 -10.27 0.68
CA PRO A 112 -24.89 -9.02 0.11
C PRO A 112 -23.74 -8.25 -0.54
N PRO A 113 -23.99 -7.59 -1.69
CA PRO A 113 -22.95 -6.89 -2.42
C PRO A 113 -22.29 -5.85 -1.51
N ARG A 114 -20.96 -5.83 -1.53
CA ARG A 114 -20.17 -4.83 -0.79
C ARG A 114 -20.55 -3.43 -1.28
N PRO A 115 -20.83 -2.46 -0.39
CA PRO A 115 -21.01 -1.08 -0.79
C PRO A 115 -19.79 -0.59 -1.58
N LEU A 116 -20.03 0.15 -2.66
CA LEU A 116 -18.94 0.77 -3.41
C LEU A 116 -18.28 1.84 -2.56
N GLU A 117 -16.96 1.79 -2.47
CA GLU A 117 -16.19 2.88 -1.90
C GLU A 117 -16.27 4.09 -2.84
N ARG A 118 -16.47 5.27 -2.26
CA ARG A 118 -16.58 6.53 -2.99
C ARG A 118 -15.73 7.57 -2.29
N GLU A 119 -14.73 8.08 -2.99
CA GLU A 119 -13.97 9.25 -2.57
C GLU A 119 -14.88 10.49 -2.55
N ASP A 120 -14.72 11.32 -1.53
CA ASP A 120 -15.27 12.68 -1.54
C ASP A 120 -14.54 13.56 -2.56
N ASP A 121 -15.15 14.69 -2.89
CA ASP A 121 -14.65 15.55 -3.96
C ASP A 121 -13.28 16.16 -3.65
N GLU A 122 -12.98 16.41 -2.37
CA GLU A 122 -11.67 16.94 -1.94
C GLU A 122 -10.56 15.89 -2.11
N THR A 123 -10.78 14.67 -1.61
CA THR A 123 -9.86 13.54 -1.72
C THR A 123 -9.58 13.21 -3.18
N LEU A 124 -10.63 13.17 -4.01
CA LEU A 124 -10.46 12.91 -5.44
C LEU A 124 -9.70 14.04 -6.14
N ALA A 125 -10.02 15.31 -5.86
CA ALA A 125 -9.32 16.45 -6.44
C ALA A 125 -7.84 16.47 -6.06
N ALA A 126 -7.51 16.14 -4.80
CA ALA A 126 -6.12 16.01 -4.35
C ALA A 126 -5.38 14.91 -5.12
N CYS A 127 -5.97 13.71 -5.21
CA CYS A 127 -5.39 12.58 -5.94
C CYS A 127 -5.14 12.91 -7.43
N LEU A 128 -6.12 13.51 -8.12
CA LEU A 128 -5.97 13.93 -9.51
C LEU A 128 -4.92 15.03 -9.68
N GLY A 129 -4.84 15.96 -8.72
CA GLY A 129 -3.83 17.00 -8.68
C GLY A 129 -2.41 16.43 -8.58
N GLU A 130 -2.20 15.44 -7.72
CA GLU A 130 -0.92 14.75 -7.57
C GLU A 130 -0.53 13.96 -8.83
N LEU A 131 -1.46 13.17 -9.39
CA LEU A 131 -1.23 12.44 -10.64
C LEU A 131 -0.83 13.41 -11.76
N LYS A 132 -1.55 14.53 -11.91
CA LYS A 132 -1.24 15.55 -12.91
C LYS A 132 0.12 16.20 -12.66
N ALA A 133 0.46 16.50 -11.40
CA ALA A 133 1.75 17.08 -11.03
C ALA A 133 2.92 16.13 -11.34
N ALA A 134 2.70 14.81 -11.23
CA ALA A 134 3.65 13.77 -11.63
C ALA A 134 3.75 13.57 -13.16
N GLY A 135 2.98 14.31 -13.95
CA GLY A 135 2.92 14.17 -15.41
C GLY A 135 2.16 12.93 -15.88
N ALA A 136 1.34 12.32 -15.02
CA ALA A 136 0.46 11.22 -15.41
C ALA A 136 -0.64 11.70 -16.37
N ILE A 137 -1.07 10.84 -17.29
CA ILE A 137 -2.24 11.08 -18.12
C ILE A 137 -3.39 10.26 -17.56
N VAL A 138 -4.27 10.96 -16.83
CA VAL A 138 -5.44 10.41 -16.15
C VAL A 138 -6.70 11.19 -16.57
N LYS A 139 -7.81 10.49 -16.72
CA LYS A 139 -9.12 11.07 -17.06
C LYS A 139 -10.21 10.48 -16.18
N GLU A 140 -11.06 11.30 -15.57
CA GLU A 140 -12.31 10.83 -14.96
C GLU A 140 -13.26 10.30 -16.04
N ILE A 141 -13.86 9.14 -15.81
CA ILE A 141 -14.87 8.54 -16.69
C ILE A 141 -16.20 8.37 -15.95
N ALA A 142 -17.26 8.02 -16.69
CA ALA A 142 -18.57 7.83 -16.09
C ALA A 142 -18.54 6.73 -15.02
N PRO A 143 -19.27 6.88 -13.89
CA PRO A 143 -19.39 5.83 -12.88
C PRO A 143 -19.75 4.49 -13.49
N ILE A 144 -19.13 3.43 -12.97
CA ILE A 144 -19.45 2.06 -13.36
C ILE A 144 -20.46 1.54 -12.34
N ASP A 145 -21.69 1.37 -12.82
CA ASP A 145 -22.85 0.96 -12.02
C ASP A 145 -22.59 -0.41 -11.35
N PRO A 146 -22.96 -0.59 -10.06
CA PRO A 146 -22.88 -1.85 -9.29
C PRO A 146 -23.65 -3.07 -9.83
N GLN A 147 -23.64 -3.34 -11.15
CA GLN A 147 -24.25 -4.55 -11.71
C GLN A 147 -23.53 -5.79 -11.17
N ASN A 148 -24.30 -6.72 -10.59
CA ASN A 148 -23.79 -7.95 -9.95
C ASN A 148 -22.82 -7.73 -8.76
N GLY A 149 -22.87 -6.56 -8.12
CA GLY A 149 -22.02 -6.27 -6.96
C GLY A 149 -20.59 -5.82 -7.28
N CYS A 150 -20.33 -5.43 -8.54
CA CYS A 150 -19.08 -4.87 -9.02
C CYS A 150 -19.31 -3.44 -9.51
N GLY A 151 -18.41 -2.50 -9.22
CA GLY A 151 -18.51 -1.16 -9.78
C GLY A 151 -17.47 -0.21 -9.23
N ILE A 152 -17.41 0.98 -9.80
CA ILE A 152 -16.52 2.05 -9.35
C ILE A 152 -17.33 3.33 -9.31
N ALA A 153 -17.43 3.94 -8.13
CA ALA A 153 -18.23 5.16 -7.95
C ALA A 153 -17.62 6.39 -8.64
N ARG A 154 -16.28 6.49 -8.66
CA ARG A 154 -15.50 7.59 -9.25
C ARG A 154 -14.30 7.04 -10.04
N PRO A 155 -14.53 6.38 -11.20
CA PRO A 155 -13.46 5.75 -11.95
C PRO A 155 -12.59 6.76 -12.68
N VAL A 156 -11.31 6.41 -12.78
CA VAL A 156 -10.33 7.09 -13.62
C VAL A 156 -9.78 6.12 -14.66
N GLU A 157 -9.53 6.62 -15.87
CA GLU A 157 -8.75 5.94 -16.90
C GLU A 157 -7.32 6.48 -16.87
N LEU A 158 -6.35 5.63 -16.52
CA LEU A 158 -4.93 5.95 -16.47
C LEU A 158 -4.22 5.36 -17.70
N SER A 159 -3.45 6.19 -18.40
CA SER A 159 -2.72 5.79 -19.62
C SER A 159 -1.22 6.06 -19.58
N ARG A 160 -0.78 6.95 -18.69
CA ARG A 160 0.63 7.17 -18.39
C ARG A 160 0.80 7.44 -16.91
N LEU A 161 1.88 6.92 -16.34
CA LEU A 161 2.28 7.11 -14.94
C LEU A 161 3.13 8.38 -14.79
N SER A 162 3.81 8.80 -15.85
CA SER A 162 4.52 10.07 -15.94
C SER A 162 4.76 10.46 -17.40
N ALA A 163 5.53 11.54 -17.62
CA ALA A 163 6.01 11.91 -18.95
C ALA A 163 6.82 10.78 -19.62
N ASP A 164 7.52 9.94 -18.85
CA ASP A 164 8.42 8.91 -19.38
C ASP A 164 7.82 7.49 -19.36
N ILE A 165 6.85 7.21 -18.48
CA ILE A 165 6.34 5.86 -18.25
C ILE A 165 4.89 5.72 -18.74
N ALA A 166 4.68 4.89 -19.77
CA ALA A 166 3.36 4.49 -20.24
C ALA A 166 2.73 3.40 -19.36
N LEU A 167 1.40 3.30 -19.38
CA LEU A 167 0.67 2.15 -18.84
C LEU A 167 -0.16 1.55 -19.96
N GLU A 168 0.14 0.30 -20.33
CA GLU A 168 -0.43 -0.33 -21.52
C GLU A 168 -1.02 -1.72 -21.21
N PRO A 169 -2.26 -2.01 -21.64
CA PRO A 169 -3.26 -1.03 -22.09
C PRO A 169 -3.67 -0.08 -20.95
N LYS A 170 -4.41 0.98 -21.29
CA LYS A 170 -4.94 1.91 -20.29
C LYS A 170 -5.74 1.16 -19.21
N ALA A 171 -5.62 1.60 -17.96
CA ALA A 171 -6.25 0.96 -16.82
C ALA A 171 -7.44 1.79 -16.30
N THR A 172 -8.58 1.13 -16.09
CA THR A 172 -9.72 1.72 -15.36
C THR A 172 -9.61 1.34 -13.89
N LEU A 173 -9.47 2.34 -13.01
CA LEU A 173 -9.15 2.18 -11.59
C LEU A 173 -9.92 3.17 -10.73
N ARG A 174 -9.89 2.99 -9.40
CA ARG A 174 -10.09 4.10 -8.46
C ARG A 174 -8.86 5.00 -8.43
N CYS A 175 -9.05 6.26 -8.04
CA CYS A 175 -7.95 7.22 -8.03
C CYS A 175 -6.84 6.81 -7.05
N GLU A 176 -7.19 6.28 -5.88
CA GLU A 176 -6.22 5.77 -4.90
C GLU A 176 -5.27 4.73 -5.52
N THR A 177 -5.80 3.71 -6.21
CA THR A 177 -4.98 2.68 -6.87
C THR A 177 -4.11 3.27 -7.98
N ALA A 178 -4.64 4.19 -8.78
CA ALA A 178 -3.88 4.89 -9.82
C ALA A 178 -2.70 5.69 -9.22
N LEU A 179 -2.93 6.39 -8.11
CA LEU A 179 -1.90 7.16 -7.40
C LEU A 179 -0.83 6.26 -6.80
N GLN A 180 -1.21 5.14 -6.16
CA GLN A 180 -0.22 4.19 -5.62
C GLN A 180 0.63 3.54 -6.72
N LEU A 181 0.02 3.19 -7.86
CA LEU A 181 0.76 2.66 -9.01
C LEU A 181 1.76 3.70 -9.56
N GLN A 182 1.32 4.96 -9.68
CA GLN A 182 2.19 6.06 -10.11
C GLN A 182 3.36 6.26 -9.15
N ARG A 183 3.09 6.36 -7.85
CA ARG A 183 4.13 6.57 -6.83
C ARG A 183 5.11 5.42 -6.76
N TRP A 184 4.63 4.17 -6.70
CA TRP A 184 5.52 3.00 -6.74
C TRP A 184 6.43 3.00 -7.98
N SER A 185 5.86 3.30 -9.14
CA SER A 185 6.62 3.33 -10.40
C SER A 185 7.73 4.38 -10.37
N GLN A 186 7.42 5.60 -9.92
CA GLN A 186 8.36 6.72 -9.91
C GLN A 186 9.36 6.67 -8.76
N GLU A 187 8.90 6.38 -7.56
CA GLU A 187 9.68 6.52 -6.32
C GLU A 187 10.48 5.25 -5.98
N ALA A 188 10.06 4.08 -6.45
CA ALA A 188 10.71 2.82 -6.12
C ALA A 188 11.22 2.08 -7.37
N LEU A 189 10.37 1.88 -8.37
CA LEU A 189 10.72 1.06 -9.52
C LEU A 189 11.77 1.74 -10.42
N VAL A 190 11.62 3.03 -10.73
CA VAL A 190 12.63 3.78 -11.50
C VAL A 190 14.01 3.75 -10.83
N PRO A 191 14.16 4.06 -9.52
CA PRO A 191 15.43 3.89 -8.83
C PRO A 191 15.98 2.47 -8.85
N ALA A 192 15.11 1.45 -8.69
CA ALA A 192 15.53 0.05 -8.76
C ALA A 192 16.06 -0.33 -10.15
N VAL A 193 15.38 0.10 -11.22
CA VAL A 193 15.85 -0.09 -12.61
C VAL A 193 17.19 0.60 -12.81
N LYS A 194 17.35 1.85 -12.37
CA LYS A 194 18.61 2.59 -12.50
C LYS A 194 19.76 1.89 -11.76
N ALA A 195 19.50 1.29 -10.61
CA ALA A 195 20.50 0.59 -9.83
C ALA A 195 20.88 -0.77 -10.44
N ALA A 196 19.91 -1.52 -10.95
CA ALA A 196 20.12 -2.85 -11.51
C ALA A 196 20.63 -2.80 -12.97
N MET A 197 20.13 -1.87 -13.76
CA MET A 197 20.33 -1.77 -15.21
C MET A 197 20.60 -0.29 -15.59
N PRO A 198 21.78 0.26 -15.29
CA PRO A 198 22.08 1.69 -15.42
C PRO A 198 21.97 2.24 -16.86
N ASP A 199 22.13 1.38 -17.87
CA ASP A 199 22.02 1.73 -19.29
C ASP A 199 20.58 1.70 -19.80
N LYS A 200 19.62 1.26 -18.98
CA LYS A 200 18.20 1.17 -19.33
C LYS A 200 17.38 2.21 -18.55
N LYS A 201 16.36 2.75 -19.21
CA LYS A 201 15.32 3.56 -18.55
C LYS A 201 14.00 2.82 -18.64
N LEU A 202 13.24 2.80 -17.56
CA LEU A 202 11.87 2.30 -17.55
C LEU A 202 11.00 3.24 -18.40
N THR A 203 10.32 2.69 -19.41
CA THR A 203 9.46 3.45 -20.34
C THR A 203 8.00 3.04 -20.28
N GLY A 204 7.69 1.90 -19.67
CA GLY A 204 6.30 1.46 -19.53
C GLY A 204 6.11 0.29 -18.59
N LEU A 205 4.86 0.17 -18.14
CA LEU A 205 4.33 -1.03 -17.50
C LEU A 205 3.27 -1.64 -18.41
N GLU A 206 3.35 -2.94 -18.62
CA GLU A 206 2.29 -3.70 -19.27
C GLU A 206 1.37 -4.32 -18.22
N GLN A 207 0.09 -3.92 -18.21
CA GLN A 207 -0.90 -4.49 -17.31
C GLN A 207 -1.68 -5.63 -17.97
N ALA A 208 -1.91 -6.70 -17.23
CA ALA A 208 -2.72 -7.83 -17.66
C ALA A 208 -4.21 -7.62 -17.36
N SER A 209 -4.53 -6.98 -16.23
CA SER A 209 -5.90 -6.65 -15.88
C SER A 209 -6.00 -5.44 -14.93
N ALA A 210 -7.07 -4.66 -15.11
CA ALA A 210 -7.46 -3.54 -14.24
C ALA A 210 -8.91 -3.78 -13.77
N TYR A 211 -9.88 -2.91 -14.08
CA TYR A 211 -11.28 -3.24 -13.77
C TYR A 211 -11.77 -4.52 -14.48
N VAL A 212 -12.15 -5.52 -13.69
CA VAL A 212 -12.80 -6.76 -14.16
C VAL A 212 -13.81 -7.21 -13.11
N CYS A 213 -15.09 -7.30 -13.48
CA CYS A 213 -16.14 -7.81 -12.60
C CYS A 213 -16.10 -9.34 -12.52
N ARG A 214 -15.42 -9.86 -11.49
CA ARG A 214 -15.28 -11.30 -11.24
C ARG A 214 -14.98 -11.59 -9.77
N ASN A 215 -15.20 -12.83 -9.36
CA ASN A 215 -14.65 -13.32 -8.10
C ASN A 215 -13.13 -13.52 -8.19
N ARG A 216 -12.51 -13.65 -7.02
CA ARG A 216 -11.08 -13.96 -6.90
C ARG A 216 -10.75 -15.25 -7.66
N ASN A 217 -9.62 -15.25 -8.36
CA ASN A 217 -9.10 -16.39 -9.13
C ASN A 217 -10.12 -16.99 -10.12
N ASN A 218 -11.06 -16.19 -10.62
CA ASN A 218 -12.16 -16.63 -11.51
C ASN A 218 -13.09 -17.71 -10.89
N ALA A 219 -13.14 -17.80 -9.56
CA ALA A 219 -14.00 -18.77 -8.88
C ALA A 219 -15.49 -18.52 -9.16
N SER A 220 -16.29 -19.59 -9.25
CA SER A 220 -17.74 -19.48 -9.45
C SER A 220 -18.49 -18.91 -8.23
N ASN A 221 -17.90 -19.05 -7.03
CA ASN A 221 -18.42 -18.53 -5.77
C ASN A 221 -17.29 -17.93 -4.91
N GLY A 222 -17.65 -17.40 -3.74
CA GLY A 222 -16.72 -16.83 -2.78
C GLY A 222 -16.52 -15.31 -2.93
N LYS A 223 -15.36 -14.82 -2.48
CA LYS A 223 -15.09 -13.39 -2.37
C LYS A 223 -14.92 -12.74 -3.74
N VAL A 224 -15.55 -11.58 -3.92
CA VAL A 224 -15.36 -10.71 -5.07
C VAL A 224 -13.92 -10.18 -5.10
N SER A 225 -13.35 -10.07 -6.31
CA SER A 225 -12.00 -9.55 -6.53
C SER A 225 -11.93 -8.04 -6.30
N GLU A 226 -10.76 -7.53 -5.92
CA GLU A 226 -10.53 -6.09 -5.79
C GLU A 226 -10.49 -5.39 -7.16
N HIS A 227 -10.22 -6.13 -8.24
CA HIS A 227 -10.41 -5.66 -9.62
C HIS A 227 -11.85 -5.20 -9.88
N ALA A 228 -12.85 -5.85 -9.25
CA ALA A 228 -14.26 -5.52 -9.44
C ALA A 228 -14.66 -4.18 -8.80
N PHE A 229 -13.76 -3.58 -8.01
CA PHE A 229 -13.96 -2.30 -7.32
C PHE A 229 -12.95 -1.24 -7.78
N GLY A 230 -12.15 -1.53 -8.81
CA GLY A 230 -11.07 -0.64 -9.27
C GLY A 230 -9.91 -0.51 -8.28
N ASN A 231 -9.84 -1.39 -7.29
CA ASN A 231 -8.85 -1.36 -6.21
C ASN A 231 -7.55 -2.07 -6.58
N ALA A 232 -7.52 -2.81 -7.69
CA ALA A 232 -6.40 -3.66 -8.08
C ALA A 232 -5.96 -3.47 -9.53
N VAL A 233 -4.68 -3.76 -9.77
CA VAL A 233 -4.05 -3.81 -11.09
C VAL A 233 -3.08 -4.99 -11.13
N ASP A 234 -3.06 -5.70 -12.26
CA ASP A 234 -2.13 -6.79 -12.53
C ASP A 234 -1.06 -6.31 -13.50
N ILE A 235 0.22 -6.37 -13.13
CA ILE A 235 1.35 -5.96 -13.98
C ILE A 235 2.08 -7.20 -14.51
N ALA A 236 2.14 -7.37 -15.82
CA ALA A 236 2.75 -8.54 -16.48
C ALA A 236 4.18 -8.30 -16.97
N ALA A 237 4.56 -7.07 -17.28
CA ALA A 237 5.91 -6.78 -17.74
C ALA A 237 6.33 -5.32 -17.54
N PHE A 238 7.65 -5.10 -17.58
CA PHE A 238 8.28 -3.79 -17.66
C PHE A 238 8.92 -3.61 -19.04
N THR A 239 8.77 -2.43 -19.64
CA THR A 239 9.42 -2.09 -20.92
C THR A 239 10.48 -1.00 -20.73
N PHE A 240 11.54 -1.08 -21.53
CA PHE A 240 12.70 -0.20 -21.39
C PHE A 240 13.02 0.59 -22.66
N SER A 241 13.83 1.63 -22.51
CA SER A 241 14.21 2.56 -23.58
C SER A 241 14.98 1.95 -24.76
N ASP A 242 15.55 0.76 -24.60
CA ASP A 242 16.20 0.00 -25.67
C ASP A 242 15.22 -0.92 -26.43
N GLY A 243 13.92 -0.88 -26.08
CA GLY A 243 12.89 -1.74 -26.63
C GLY A 243 12.81 -3.13 -25.99
N SER A 244 13.67 -3.43 -25.01
CA SER A 244 13.60 -4.71 -24.28
C SER A 244 12.42 -4.75 -23.31
N ARG A 245 12.00 -5.97 -22.98
CA ARG A 245 10.88 -6.29 -22.09
C ARG A 245 11.34 -7.25 -21.01
N LEU A 246 10.94 -6.99 -19.77
CA LEU A 246 11.13 -7.89 -18.64
C LEU A 246 9.77 -8.42 -18.19
N ASP A 247 9.54 -9.70 -18.45
CA ASP A 247 8.33 -10.39 -18.05
C ASP A 247 8.36 -10.75 -16.57
N ILE A 248 7.22 -10.57 -15.92
CA ILE A 248 6.98 -11.10 -14.58
C ILE A 248 6.84 -12.61 -14.69
N ALA A 249 7.71 -13.32 -13.98
CA ALA A 249 7.80 -14.77 -14.00
C ALA A 249 8.28 -15.30 -12.63
N PRO A 250 8.25 -16.61 -12.36
CA PRO A 250 8.84 -17.18 -11.14
C PRO A 250 10.34 -16.88 -11.05
N ARG A 251 10.72 -15.97 -10.14
CA ARG A 251 12.10 -15.48 -9.98
C ARG A 251 12.64 -15.51 -8.55
N GLU A 252 12.01 -16.26 -7.64
CA GLU A 252 12.44 -16.34 -6.23
C GLU A 252 13.92 -16.72 -6.08
N LYS A 253 14.39 -17.66 -6.91
CA LYS A 253 15.77 -18.19 -6.90
C LYS A 253 16.62 -17.72 -8.09
N ASP A 254 16.13 -16.76 -8.85
CA ASP A 254 16.80 -16.27 -10.06
C ASP A 254 17.94 -15.31 -9.69
N SER A 255 19.19 -15.73 -9.90
CA SER A 255 20.38 -14.94 -9.57
C SER A 255 20.75 -13.89 -10.63
N THR A 256 19.96 -13.75 -11.70
CA THR A 256 20.16 -12.72 -12.72
C THR A 256 19.80 -11.32 -12.21
N VAL A 257 20.22 -10.30 -12.97
CA VAL A 257 19.87 -8.89 -12.70
C VAL A 257 18.36 -8.69 -12.81
N GLU A 258 17.72 -9.33 -13.80
CA GLU A 258 16.28 -9.37 -14.00
C GLU A 258 15.56 -9.95 -12.78
N GLY A 259 16.05 -11.08 -12.26
CA GLY A 259 15.55 -11.68 -11.02
C GLY A 259 15.67 -10.77 -9.81
N ALA A 260 16.83 -10.14 -9.63
CA ALA A 260 17.04 -9.17 -8.56
C ALA A 260 16.13 -7.95 -8.69
N LEU A 261 15.95 -7.41 -9.90
CA LEU A 261 15.07 -6.29 -10.18
C LEU A 261 13.61 -6.64 -9.88
N GLN A 262 13.10 -7.79 -10.32
CA GLN A 262 11.73 -8.20 -10.04
C GLN A 262 11.50 -8.37 -8.52
N ARG A 263 12.42 -9.02 -7.80
CA ARG A 263 12.31 -9.16 -6.34
C ARG A 263 12.32 -7.80 -5.63
N ALA A 264 13.14 -6.85 -6.08
CA ALA A 264 13.13 -5.49 -5.56
C ALA A 264 11.82 -4.76 -5.87
N ALA A 265 11.27 -4.94 -7.07
CA ALA A 265 9.99 -4.38 -7.48
C ALA A 265 8.84 -4.89 -6.58
N VAL A 266 8.78 -6.20 -6.33
CA VAL A 266 7.81 -6.83 -5.41
C VAL A 266 7.98 -6.31 -3.99
N ALA A 267 9.19 -6.34 -3.44
CA ALA A 267 9.47 -5.92 -2.08
C ALA A 267 9.13 -4.43 -1.85
N THR A 268 9.35 -3.57 -2.84
CA THR A 268 9.02 -2.14 -2.73
C THR A 268 7.55 -1.85 -3.00
N ALA A 269 6.86 -2.64 -3.84
CA ALA A 269 5.41 -2.51 -4.03
C ALA A 269 4.65 -2.65 -2.71
N CYS A 270 5.18 -3.45 -1.79
CA CYS A 270 4.66 -3.62 -0.44
C CYS A 270 4.62 -2.35 0.41
N LEU A 271 5.28 -1.26 0.01
CA LEU A 271 5.17 0.06 0.67
C LEU A 271 3.93 0.84 0.19
N TYR A 272 3.44 0.57 -1.02
CA TYR A 272 2.36 1.31 -1.68
C TYR A 272 1.04 0.55 -1.68
N PHE A 273 1.10 -0.78 -1.78
CA PHE A 273 -0.06 -1.66 -1.86
C PHE A 273 -0.24 -2.51 -0.60
N THR A 274 -1.49 -2.68 -0.19
CA THR A 274 -1.84 -3.53 0.95
C THR A 274 -1.78 -5.02 0.59
N THR A 275 -1.78 -5.35 -0.70
CA THR A 275 -1.54 -6.70 -1.20
C THR A 275 -0.66 -6.65 -2.41
N VAL A 276 0.38 -7.47 -2.34
CA VAL A 276 1.30 -7.76 -3.42
C VAL A 276 1.39 -9.28 -3.51
N LEU A 277 0.88 -9.83 -4.61
CA LEU A 277 1.01 -11.25 -4.94
C LEU A 277 1.89 -11.34 -6.17
N ASP A 278 2.98 -12.09 -6.07
CA ASP A 278 3.89 -12.36 -7.18
C ASP A 278 3.74 -13.84 -7.64
N PRO A 279 4.49 -14.29 -8.66
CA PRO A 279 4.46 -15.67 -9.11
C PRO A 279 4.80 -16.74 -8.06
N GLY A 280 5.36 -16.37 -6.91
CA GLY A 280 5.59 -17.28 -5.78
C GLY A 280 4.37 -17.50 -4.89
N SER A 281 3.30 -16.72 -5.07
CA SER A 281 2.13 -16.72 -4.17
C SER A 281 1.16 -17.86 -4.39
N ASP A 282 0.64 -18.01 -5.61
CA ASP A 282 -0.24 -19.10 -6.04
C ASP A 282 -0.30 -19.23 -7.58
N ALA A 283 -0.96 -20.28 -8.06
CA ALA A 283 -1.07 -20.59 -9.48
C ALA A 283 -1.80 -19.51 -10.32
N ALA A 284 -2.62 -18.66 -9.70
CA ALA A 284 -3.32 -17.60 -10.43
C ALA A 284 -2.39 -16.42 -10.75
N HIS A 285 -1.24 -16.30 -10.08
CA HIS A 285 -0.33 -15.16 -10.20
C HIS A 285 1.02 -15.49 -10.85
N GLU A 286 1.15 -16.65 -11.52
CA GLU A 286 2.42 -17.14 -12.08
C GLU A 286 3.08 -16.20 -13.12
N THR A 287 2.32 -15.27 -13.71
CA THR A 287 2.74 -14.46 -14.86
C THR A 287 2.56 -12.95 -14.66
N HIS A 288 2.16 -12.51 -13.47
CA HIS A 288 1.94 -11.10 -13.18
C HIS A 288 2.06 -10.79 -11.69
N LEU A 289 2.21 -9.50 -11.37
CA LEU A 289 2.08 -8.98 -10.02
C LEU A 289 0.64 -8.52 -9.81
N HIS A 290 -0.06 -9.05 -8.82
CA HIS A 290 -1.34 -8.48 -8.37
C HIS A 290 -1.11 -7.47 -7.26
N LEU A 291 -1.54 -6.23 -7.50
CA LEU A 291 -1.32 -5.09 -6.63
C LEU A 291 -2.67 -4.49 -6.22
N ASP A 292 -3.03 -4.51 -4.94
CA ASP A 292 -4.30 -3.95 -4.45
C ASP A 292 -4.19 -3.08 -3.18
N VAL A 293 -5.15 -2.15 -3.05
CA VAL A 293 -5.28 -1.21 -1.92
C VAL A 293 -6.41 -1.58 -0.94
N ILE A 294 -6.84 -2.84 -0.89
CA ILE A 294 -7.96 -3.23 -0.03
C ILE A 294 -7.70 -2.89 1.45
N LYS A 295 -8.65 -2.17 2.05
CA LYS A 295 -8.62 -1.84 3.47
C LYS A 295 -8.85 -3.09 4.31
N ARG A 296 -7.85 -3.46 5.12
CA ARG A 296 -7.92 -4.56 6.09
C ARG A 296 -7.99 -4.02 7.52
N LYS A 297 -8.55 -4.84 8.42
CA LYS A 297 -8.51 -4.56 9.86
C LYS A 297 -7.05 -4.40 10.31
N ASN A 298 -6.81 -3.41 11.16
CA ASN A 298 -5.50 -3.08 11.73
C ASN A 298 -4.40 -2.73 10.70
N GLY A 299 -4.76 -2.39 9.45
CA GLY A 299 -3.79 -2.02 8.42
C GLY A 299 -2.89 -3.18 7.96
N TYR A 300 -3.31 -4.43 8.18
CA TYR A 300 -2.54 -5.61 7.78
C TYR A 300 -2.25 -5.63 6.27
N ARG A 301 -1.04 -6.06 5.89
CA ARG A 301 -0.57 -6.13 4.51
C ARG A 301 -0.20 -7.57 4.15
N TYR A 302 -0.58 -8.01 2.96
CA TYR A 302 -0.11 -9.26 2.36
C TYR A 302 1.02 -8.97 1.39
N CYS A 303 2.18 -9.53 1.67
CA CYS A 303 3.40 -9.35 0.89
C CYS A 303 4.04 -10.71 0.72
N TRP A 304 4.05 -11.20 -0.51
CA TRP A 304 4.70 -12.45 -0.89
C TRP A 304 6.16 -12.24 -1.27
#